data_AF-A0A847P5Q0-F1
#
_entry.id   AF-A0A847P5Q0-F1
#
_cell.length_a   1.000
_cell.length_b   1.000
_cell.length_c   1.000
_cell.angle_alpha   90.00
_cell.angle_beta   90.00
_cell.angle_gamma   90.00
#
_symmetry.space_group_name_H-M   'P 1'
#
loop_
_entity.id
_entity.type
_entity.pdbx_description
1 polymer ?
#
loop_
_entity_poly.entity_id
_entity_poly.type
_entity_poly.pdbx_seq_one_letter_code
_entity_poly.pdbx_strand_id
1 'polypeptide(L)'
;MNTAKISDILMQIKELYSSIKQISTLLVDDFSEETLEKFLRTRERLLKEVYSKEAEYTRLRTKNTENSKECSKLKNEISELIRAIISLDNCINEKIASNMRNIRKELSSLHGSSRAALAYSSQRRI
;
A
#
# COMPACT_ATOMS: atom_id res chain seq x y z
N MET A 1 0.42 -7.10 -35.29
CA MET A 1 -0.23 -5.86 -34.80
C MET A 1 -0.72 -5.98 -33.36
N ASN A 2 -1.33 -7.09 -32.93
CA ASN A 2 -1.80 -7.25 -31.53
C ASN A 2 -0.68 -7.42 -30.50
N THR A 3 0.45 -8.03 -30.86
CA THR A 3 1.57 -8.27 -29.92
C THR A 3 2.22 -6.98 -29.42
N ALA A 4 2.40 -5.98 -30.28
CA ALA A 4 2.95 -4.68 -29.89
C ALA A 4 2.03 -3.96 -28.89
N LYS A 5 0.73 -3.89 -29.19
CA LYS A 5 -0.28 -3.32 -28.28
C LYS A 5 -0.32 -4.02 -26.92
N ILE A 6 -0.15 -5.34 -26.89
CA ILE A 6 -0.07 -6.11 -25.65
C ILE A 6 1.20 -5.76 -24.87
N SER A 7 2.36 -5.66 -25.54
CA SER A 7 3.60 -5.25 -24.91
C SER A 7 3.48 -3.84 -24.31
N ASP A 8 2.89 -2.90 -25.05
CA ASP A 8 2.67 -1.53 -24.60
C ASP A 8 1.80 -1.47 -23.33
N ILE A 9 0.72 -2.26 -23.28
CA ILE A 9 -0.15 -2.32 -22.10
C ILE A 9 0.58 -2.97 -20.92
N LEU A 10 1.34 -4.04 -21.14
CA LEU A 10 2.16 -4.65 -20.09
C LEU A 10 3.21 -3.66 -19.56
N MET A 11 3.80 -2.84 -20.43
CA MET A 11 4.73 -1.78 -20.02
C MET A 11 4.02 -0.74 -19.15
N GLN A 12 2.82 -0.29 -19.55
CA GLN A 12 2.01 0.64 -18.76
C GLN A 12 1.64 0.05 -17.38
N ILE A 13 1.22 -1.22 -17.33
CA ILE A 13 0.92 -1.92 -16.06
C ILE A 13 2.17 -1.97 -15.18
N LYS A 14 3.33 -2.30 -15.76
CA LYS A 14 4.60 -2.31 -15.04
C LYS A 14 4.95 -0.94 -14.46
N GLU A 15 4.79 0.14 -15.22
CA GLU A 15 5.05 1.51 -14.75
C GLU A 15 4.13 1.92 -13.61
N LEU A 16 2.85 1.54 -13.68
CA LEU A 16 1.89 1.75 -12.60
C LEU A 16 2.31 1.01 -11.33
N TYR A 17 2.68 -0.27 -11.42
CA TYR A 17 3.18 -1.02 -10.28
C TYR A 17 4.50 -0.48 -9.74
N SER A 18 5.40 0.01 -10.60
CA SER A 18 6.63 0.69 -10.18
C SER A 18 6.31 1.95 -9.35
N SER A 19 5.34 2.74 -9.81
CA SER A 19 4.87 3.93 -9.09
C SER A 19 4.23 3.58 -7.75
N ILE A 20 3.42 2.51 -7.70
CA ILE A 20 2.84 2.00 -6.44
C ILE A 20 3.96 1.57 -5.49
N LYS A 21 4.97 0.84 -5.97
CA LYS A 21 6.12 0.43 -5.16
C LYS A 21 6.87 1.62 -4.57
N GLN A 22 7.10 2.67 -5.37
CA GLN A 22 7.74 3.91 -4.89
C GLN A 22 6.93 4.55 -3.77
N ILE A 23 5.61 4.68 -3.93
CA ILE A 23 4.73 5.22 -2.87
C ILE A 23 4.75 4.34 -1.62
N SER A 24 4.68 3.01 -1.78
CA SER A 24 4.77 2.08 -0.65
C SER A 24 6.13 2.18 0.06
N THR A 25 7.22 2.43 -0.67
CA THR A 25 8.55 2.65 -0.06
C THR A 25 8.56 3.95 0.74
N LEU A 26 8.06 5.05 0.17
CA LEU A 26 7.96 6.33 0.86
C LEU A 26 7.09 6.24 2.13
N LEU A 27 5.98 5.48 2.08
CA LEU A 27 5.14 5.22 3.24
C LEU A 27 5.85 4.41 4.34
N VAL A 28 6.74 3.49 3.95
CA VAL A 28 7.56 2.76 4.92
C VAL A 28 8.58 3.70 5.54
N ASP A 29 9.19 4.60 4.78
CA ASP A 29 10.25 5.49 5.29
C ASP A 29 9.69 6.64 6.15
N ASP A 30 8.59 7.27 5.71
CA ASP A 30 7.93 8.39 6.40
C ASP A 30 6.46 8.03 6.70
N PHE A 31 6.23 7.58 7.94
CA PHE A 31 4.91 7.20 8.44
C PHE A 31 4.29 8.30 9.31
N SER A 32 4.15 9.51 8.74
CA SER A 32 3.52 10.67 9.36
C SER A 32 2.07 10.84 8.91
N GLU A 33 1.23 11.44 9.76
CA GLU A 33 -0.19 11.64 9.48
C GLU A 33 -0.43 12.57 8.27
N GLU A 34 0.41 13.60 8.12
CA GLU A 34 0.32 14.58 7.03
C GLU A 34 0.55 13.96 5.64
N THR A 35 1.37 12.91 5.55
CA THR A 35 1.74 12.28 4.27
C THR A 35 0.94 11.01 4.00
N LEU A 36 0.45 10.33 5.04
CA LEU A 36 -0.29 9.08 4.96
C LEU A 36 -1.53 9.19 4.09
N GLU A 37 -2.40 10.16 4.34
CA GLU A 37 -3.66 10.29 3.57
C GLU A 37 -3.38 10.58 2.09
N LYS A 38 -2.41 11.46 1.81
CA LYS A 38 -1.99 11.80 0.45
C LYS A 38 -1.48 10.57 -0.29
N PHE A 39 -0.62 9.78 0.34
CA PHE A 39 -0.05 8.58 -0.27
C PHE A 39 -1.10 7.47 -0.46
N LEU A 40 -2.02 7.28 0.50
CA LEU A 40 -3.12 6.32 0.36
C LEU A 40 -4.05 6.69 -0.80
N ARG A 41 -4.46 7.96 -0.90
CA ARG A 41 -5.30 8.44 -2.03
C ARG A 41 -4.59 8.26 -3.38
N THR A 42 -3.30 8.59 -3.44
CA THR A 42 -2.50 8.42 -4.67
C THR A 42 -2.40 6.95 -5.06
N ARG A 43 -2.15 6.08 -4.09
CA ARG A 43 -2.05 4.63 -4.28
C ARG A 43 -3.39 4.03 -4.73
N GLU A 44 -4.50 4.44 -4.14
CA GLU A 44 -5.84 4.00 -4.54
C GLU A 44 -6.13 4.37 -6.01
N ARG A 45 -5.80 5.60 -6.42
CA ARG A 45 -5.93 6.03 -7.82
C ARG A 45 -5.12 5.15 -8.76
N LEU A 46 -3.85 4.90 -8.44
CA LEU A 46 -2.99 4.05 -9.27
C LEU A 46 -3.50 2.61 -9.37
N LEU A 47 -4.03 2.04 -8.29
CA LEU A 47 -4.62 0.70 -8.31
C LEU A 47 -5.86 0.65 -9.22
N LYS A 48 -6.70 1.69 -9.21
CA LYS A 48 -7.84 1.79 -10.16
C LYS A 48 -7.36 1.84 -11.61
N GLU A 49 -6.28 2.55 -11.88
CA GLU A 49 -5.66 2.59 -13.22
C GLU A 49 -5.09 1.22 -13.63
N VAL A 50 -4.44 0.50 -12.70
CA VAL A 50 -3.99 -0.88 -12.93
C VAL A 50 -5.18 -1.78 -13.30
N TYR A 51 -6.27 -1.75 -12.54
CA TYR A 51 -7.46 -2.55 -12.83
C TYR A 51 -8.03 -2.27 -14.23
N SER A 52 -8.06 -0.99 -14.63
CA SER A 52 -8.49 -0.60 -15.98
C SER A 52 -7.58 -1.19 -17.06
N LYS A 53 -6.27 -1.12 -16.86
CA LYS A 53 -5.26 -1.65 -17.81
C LYS A 53 -5.22 -3.17 -17.86
N GLU A 54 -5.42 -3.86 -16.74
CA GLU A 54 -5.55 -5.32 -16.72
C GLU A 54 -6.81 -5.80 -17.45
N ALA A 55 -7.91 -5.05 -17.34
CA ALA A 55 -9.11 -5.34 -18.12
C ALA A 55 -8.87 -5.14 -19.63
N GLU A 56 -8.14 -4.09 -20.02
CA GLU A 56 -7.72 -3.85 -21.41
C GLU A 56 -6.82 -4.99 -21.92
N TYR A 57 -5.81 -5.38 -21.14
CA TYR A 57 -4.93 -6.51 -21.42
C TYR A 57 -5.72 -7.81 -21.62
N THR A 58 -6.68 -8.09 -20.72
CA THR A 58 -7.51 -9.31 -20.77
C THR A 58 -8.37 -9.36 -22.04
N ARG A 59 -8.91 -8.22 -22.49
CA ARG A 59 -9.69 -8.14 -23.73
C ARG A 59 -8.84 -8.39 -24.98
N LEU A 60 -7.59 -7.94 -24.97
CA LEU A 60 -6.69 -8.04 -26.13
C LEU A 60 -5.93 -9.37 -26.21
N ARG A 61 -5.79 -10.07 -25.08
CA ARG A 61 -5.14 -11.39 -24.99
C ARG A 61 -5.99 -12.46 -25.68
N THR A 62 -5.86 -12.58 -27.00
CA THR A 62 -6.29 -13.78 -27.74
C THR A 62 -5.29 -14.91 -27.51
N LYS A 63 -5.75 -16.17 -27.48
CA LYS A 63 -4.99 -17.39 -27.12
C LYS A 63 -3.63 -17.57 -27.82
N ASN A 64 -3.38 -16.91 -28.95
CA ASN A 64 -2.15 -17.06 -29.75
C ASN A 64 -1.14 -15.90 -29.63
N THR A 65 -1.44 -14.83 -28.89
CA THR A 65 -0.57 -13.62 -28.85
C THR A 65 0.40 -13.60 -27.66
N GLU A 66 0.35 -14.60 -26.79
CA GLU A 66 1.13 -14.64 -25.54
C GLU A 66 2.56 -15.19 -25.66
N ASN A 67 2.92 -15.78 -26.79
CA ASN A 67 4.20 -16.48 -26.95
C ASN A 67 5.39 -15.56 -27.26
N SER A 68 5.24 -14.24 -27.10
CA SER A 68 6.40 -13.34 -27.22
C SER A 68 7.26 -13.42 -25.96
N LYS A 69 8.56 -13.69 -26.15
CA LYS A 69 9.58 -13.66 -25.08
C LYS A 69 9.57 -12.35 -24.30
N GLU A 70 9.26 -11.24 -24.97
CA GLU A 70 9.15 -9.91 -24.37
C GLU A 70 7.96 -9.81 -23.39
N CYS A 71 6.78 -10.27 -23.80
CA CYS A 71 5.60 -10.30 -22.94
C CYS A 71 5.82 -11.18 -21.71
N SER A 72 6.51 -12.32 -21.86
CA SER A 72 6.90 -13.18 -20.73
C SER A 72 7.83 -12.45 -19.76
N LYS A 73 8.83 -11.71 -20.28
CA LYS A 73 9.74 -10.91 -19.45
C LYS A 73 8.98 -9.85 -18.67
N LEU A 74 8.12 -9.08 -19.32
CA LEU A 74 7.32 -8.03 -18.67
C LEU A 74 6.41 -8.60 -17.57
N LYS A 75 5.75 -9.74 -17.80
CA LYS A 75 4.92 -10.42 -16.78
C LYS A 75 5.74 -10.84 -15.56
N ASN A 76 6.95 -11.34 -15.77
CA ASN A 76 7.85 -11.69 -14.67
C ASN A 76 8.24 -10.45 -13.87
N GLU A 77 8.63 -9.36 -14.53
CA GLU A 77 8.95 -8.08 -13.87
C GLU A 77 7.75 -7.52 -13.09
N ILE A 78 6.54 -7.58 -13.66
CA ILE A 78 5.30 -7.20 -12.96
C ILE A 78 5.09 -8.08 -11.72
N SER A 79 5.28 -9.38 -11.85
CA SER A 79 5.13 -10.32 -10.73
C SER A 79 6.12 -10.04 -9.60
N GLU A 80 7.37 -9.68 -9.94
CA GLU A 80 8.39 -9.26 -8.98
C GLU A 80 8.00 -7.96 -8.28
N LEU A 81 7.48 -6.98 -9.02
CA LEU A 81 6.96 -5.73 -8.45
C LEU A 81 5.82 -5.99 -7.47
N ILE A 82 4.86 -6.84 -7.83
CA ILE A 82 3.73 -7.20 -6.96
C ILE A 82 4.24 -7.83 -5.67
N ARG A 83 5.18 -8.78 -5.73
CA ARG A 83 5.77 -9.39 -4.53
C ARG A 83 6.48 -8.37 -3.65
N ALA A 84 7.22 -7.44 -4.25
CA ALA A 84 7.87 -6.36 -3.52
C ALA A 84 6.86 -5.44 -2.81
N ILE A 85 5.75 -5.09 -3.49
CA ILE A 85 4.68 -4.29 -2.90
C ILE A 85 4.03 -5.02 -1.73
N ILE A 86 3.72 -6.32 -1.87
CA ILE A 86 3.16 -7.12 -0.77
C ILE A 86 4.10 -7.13 0.45
N SER A 87 5.41 -7.24 0.22
CA SER A 87 6.39 -7.16 1.31
C SER A 87 6.39 -5.80 2.00
N LEU A 88 6.27 -4.70 1.24
CA LEU A 88 6.17 -3.35 1.80
C LEU A 88 4.85 -3.18 2.57
N ASP A 89 3.75 -3.75 2.09
CA ASP A 89 2.45 -3.69 2.77
C ASP A 89 2.48 -4.40 4.11
N ASN A 90 3.17 -5.53 4.20
CA ASN A 90 3.39 -6.20 5.48
C ASN A 90 4.15 -5.31 6.46
N CYS A 91 5.21 -4.61 6.00
CA CYS A 91 5.94 -3.67 6.82
C CYS A 91 5.07 -2.49 7.29
N ILE A 92 4.25 -1.92 6.39
CA ILE A 92 3.29 -0.86 6.73
C ILE A 92 2.30 -1.35 7.79
N ASN A 93 1.75 -2.55 7.63
CA ASN A 93 0.81 -3.13 8.59
C ASN A 93 1.44 -3.35 9.97
N GLU A 94 2.70 -3.81 10.01
CA GLU A 94 3.45 -3.94 11.26
C GLU A 94 3.66 -2.59 11.96
N LYS A 95 3.99 -1.55 11.19
CA LYS A 95 4.11 -0.16 11.71
C LYS A 95 2.78 0.34 12.29
N ILE A 96 1.68 0.14 11.57
CA ILE A 96 0.32 0.49 12.05
C ILE A 96 0.01 -0.24 13.36
N ALA A 97 0.25 -1.56 13.40
CA ALA A 97 0.01 -2.37 14.59
C ALA A 97 0.87 -1.92 15.79
N SER A 98 2.12 -1.55 15.55
CA SER A 98 3.01 -0.98 16.56
C SER A 98 2.49 0.35 17.11
N ASN A 99 2.15 1.29 16.23
CA ASN A 99 1.62 2.59 16.62
C ASN A 99 0.31 2.48 17.40
N MET A 100 -0.61 1.60 16.96
CA MET A 100 -1.86 1.35 17.68
C MET A 100 -1.64 0.76 19.07
N ARG A 101 -0.62 -0.10 19.26
CA ARG A 101 -0.25 -0.60 20.60
C ARG A 101 0.27 0.53 21.50
N ASN A 102 1.09 1.43 20.96
CA ASN A 102 1.60 2.58 21.71
C ASN A 102 0.48 3.54 22.13
N ILE A 103 -0.42 3.90 21.21
CA ILE A 103 -1.60 4.74 21.50
C ILE A 103 -2.46 4.11 22.61
N ARG A 104 -2.73 2.80 22.54
CA ARG A 104 -3.47 2.10 23.60
C ARG A 104 -2.78 2.14 24.95
N LYS A 105 -1.44 2.02 24.98
CA LYS A 105 -0.65 2.11 26.21
C LYS A 105 -0.71 3.53 26.80
N GLU A 106 -0.57 4.55 25.97
CA GLU A 106 -0.65 5.96 26.38
C GLU A 106 -2.04 6.29 26.92
N LEU A 107 -3.11 5.92 26.22
CA LEU A 107 -4.49 6.09 26.68
C LEU A 107 -4.74 5.38 28.02
N SER A 108 -4.23 4.16 28.18
CA SER A 108 -4.35 3.42 29.44
C SER A 108 -3.63 4.13 30.58
N SER A 109 -2.44 4.71 30.32
CA SER A 109 -1.68 5.47 31.31
C SER A 109 -2.40 6.77 31.72
N LEU A 110 -2.99 7.48 30.76
CA LEU A 110 -3.79 8.69 30.99
C LEU A 110 -5.07 8.39 31.79
N HIS A 111 -5.74 7.27 31.51
CA HIS A 111 -6.87 6.83 32.32
C HIS A 111 -6.46 6.44 33.75
N GLY A 112 -5.30 5.81 33.91
CA GLY A 112 -4.73 5.48 35.22
C GLY A 112 -4.41 6.72 36.05
N SER A 113 -3.72 7.70 35.45
CA SER A 113 -3.40 8.98 36.11
C SER A 113 -4.65 9.81 36.41
N SER A 114 -5.66 9.79 35.53
CA SER A 114 -6.92 10.50 35.76
C SER A 114 -7.73 9.88 36.91
N ARG A 115 -7.78 8.55 37.03
CA ARG A 115 -8.41 7.88 38.19
C ARG A 115 -7.66 8.17 39.49
N ALA A 116 -6.34 8.17 39.45
CA ALA A 116 -5.53 8.53 40.62
C ALA A 116 -5.78 9.99 41.04
N ALA A 117 -5.76 10.94 40.10
CA ALA A 117 -6.05 12.35 40.37
C ALA A 117 -7.47 12.56 40.95
N LEU A 118 -8.47 11.86 40.42
CA LEU A 118 -9.84 11.88 40.96
C LEU A 118 -9.90 11.34 42.39
N ALA A 119 -9.22 10.22 42.68
CA ALA A 119 -9.15 9.66 44.03
C ALA A 119 -8.45 10.60 45.04
N TYR A 120 -7.36 11.26 44.63
CA TYR A 120 -6.71 12.28 45.46
C TYR A 120 -7.61 13.52 45.68
N SER A 121 -8.37 13.93 44.67
CA SER A 121 -9.28 15.07 44.79
C SER A 121 -10.48 14.80 45.71
N SER A 122 -10.98 13.56 45.75
CA SER A 122 -12.07 13.16 46.65
C SER A 122 -11.59 13.00 48.10
N GLN A 123 -10.35 12.55 48.32
CA GLN A 123 -9.75 12.47 49.66
C GLN A 123 -9.40 13.83 50.30
N ARG A 124 -9.20 14.90 49.51
CA ARG A 124 -8.95 16.26 50.02
C ARG A 124 -10.20 17.04 50.45
N ARG A 125 -11.39 16.51 50.18
CA ARG A 125 -12.69 17.14 50.53
C ARG A 125 -13.30 16.59 51.82
N ILE A 126 -12.61 15.68 52.51
CA ILE A 126 -12.93 15.18 53.86
C ILE A 126 -11.97 15.87 54.83
#